data_AF-A0A139SMY5-F1
#
_entry.id   AF-A0A139SMY5-F1
#
_cell.length_a   1.000
_cell.length_b   1.000
_cell.length_c   1.000
_cell.angle_alpha   90.00
_cell.angle_beta   90.00
_cell.angle_gamma   90.00
#
_symmetry.space_group_name_H-M   'P 1'
#
loop_
_entity.id
_entity.type
_entity.pdbx_description
1 polymer ?
#
loop_
_entity_poly.entity_id
_entity_poly.type
_entity_poly.pdbx_seq_one_letter_code
_entity_poly.pdbx_strand_id
1 'polypeptide(L)'
;MLSLNKSNGAIAIGGDIFINDHAKLTTWGTRQIERNSTVRLRDSTFQFADANIIKEESFHKLVVEGTSVLLFKLGFSDKRFLYLDDLSIDKGAELDVQGWVEGTHFFLVRKTSRNLEDALNKIKFKGYDPSKIHLEDYSDEYWMINGAPEPATYGAGLMLGVLGLVCYRRRSVTASI
;
A
#
# COMPACT_ATOMS: atom_id res chain seq x y z
N MET A 1 -9.03 -14.26 -9.32
CA MET A 1 -8.39 -13.69 -8.11
C MET A 1 -7.33 -14.65 -7.63
N LEU A 2 -6.12 -14.16 -7.36
CA LEU A 2 -5.02 -14.92 -6.75
C LEU A 2 -4.88 -14.48 -5.28
N SER A 3 -4.87 -15.44 -4.36
CA SER A 3 -4.70 -15.19 -2.93
C SER A 3 -3.47 -15.90 -2.42
N LEU A 4 -2.56 -15.17 -1.77
CA LEU A 4 -1.38 -15.72 -1.13
C LEU A 4 -1.62 -15.82 0.38
N ASN A 5 -1.61 -17.04 0.90
CA ASN A 5 -1.79 -17.31 2.31
C ASN A 5 -0.89 -18.46 2.74
N LYS A 6 0.29 -18.13 3.27
CA LYS A 6 1.20 -19.08 3.90
C LYS A 6 1.51 -18.72 5.36
N SER A 7 1.95 -19.73 6.10
CA SER A 7 2.48 -19.61 7.45
C SER A 7 3.87 -18.94 7.46
N ASN A 8 4.26 -18.38 8.61
CA ASN A 8 5.59 -17.78 8.75
C ASN A 8 6.69 -18.82 8.46
N GLY A 9 7.71 -18.42 7.69
CA GLY A 9 8.83 -19.26 7.27
C GLY A 9 8.70 -19.87 5.86
N ALA A 10 7.50 -19.96 5.29
CA ALA A 10 7.31 -20.36 3.89
C ALA A 10 7.37 -19.15 2.94
N ILE A 11 7.59 -19.41 1.65
CA ILE A 11 7.44 -18.45 0.54
C ILE A 11 6.25 -18.93 -0.29
N ALA A 12 5.26 -18.08 -0.56
CA ALA A 12 4.10 -18.49 -1.34
C ALA A 12 4.42 -18.55 -2.84
N ILE A 13 5.22 -17.59 -3.33
CA ILE A 13 5.67 -17.52 -4.72
C ILE A 13 7.14 -17.05 -4.77
N GLY A 14 7.98 -17.82 -5.46
CA GLY A 14 9.39 -17.52 -5.73
C GLY A 14 9.71 -17.08 -7.16
N GLY A 15 8.68 -16.83 -7.96
CA GLY A 15 8.80 -16.43 -9.36
C GLY A 15 8.07 -15.12 -9.65
N ASP A 16 8.05 -14.76 -10.92
CA ASP A 16 7.31 -13.59 -11.39
C ASP A 16 5.80 -13.81 -11.31
N ILE A 17 5.08 -12.76 -10.92
CA ILE A 17 3.64 -12.74 -10.79
C ILE A 17 3.09 -11.79 -11.84
N PHE A 18 2.15 -12.26 -12.65
CA PHE A 18 1.48 -11.47 -13.68
C PHE A 18 0.00 -11.40 -13.36
N ILE A 19 -0.50 -10.20 -13.07
CA ILE A 19 -1.92 -9.95 -12.80
C ILE A 19 -2.45 -9.07 -13.93
N ASN A 20 -3.43 -9.59 -14.67
CA ASN A 20 -3.96 -8.95 -15.87
C ASN A 20 -5.48 -8.85 -15.80
N ASP A 21 -6.07 -8.06 -16.69
CA ASP A 21 -7.49 -8.14 -17.07
C ASP A 21 -8.45 -8.03 -15.87
N HIS A 22 -8.27 -6.98 -15.06
CA HIS A 22 -9.04 -6.71 -13.84
C HIS A 22 -8.95 -7.80 -12.76
N ALA A 23 -7.99 -8.72 -12.89
CA ALA A 23 -7.69 -9.68 -11.85
C ALA A 23 -7.09 -8.99 -10.62
N LYS A 24 -7.06 -9.75 -9.52
CA LYS A 24 -6.65 -9.24 -8.22
C LYS A 24 -5.69 -10.20 -7.54
N LEU A 25 -4.58 -9.67 -7.06
CA LEU A 25 -3.65 -10.31 -6.12
C LEU A 25 -3.98 -9.85 -4.70
N THR A 26 -4.11 -10.79 -3.78
CA THR A 26 -4.36 -10.53 -2.35
C THR A 26 -3.34 -11.23 -1.49
N THR A 27 -2.59 -10.50 -0.68
CA THR A 27 -1.67 -11.08 0.32
C THR A 27 -2.36 -11.15 1.68
N TRP A 28 -2.45 -12.34 2.28
CA TRP A 28 -3.10 -12.54 3.59
C TRP A 28 -2.12 -12.45 4.76
N GLY A 29 -0.93 -13.04 4.62
CA GLY A 29 0.13 -12.94 5.62
C GLY A 29 1.15 -11.86 5.29
N THR A 30 2.38 -12.06 5.79
CA THR A 30 3.55 -11.22 5.55
C THR A 30 4.61 -11.99 4.76
N ARG A 31 5.44 -11.29 3.98
CA ARG A 31 6.54 -11.80 3.15
C ARG A 31 6.11 -13.02 2.33
N GLN A 32 5.01 -12.89 1.61
CA GLN A 32 4.40 -13.96 0.82
C GLN A 32 5.13 -14.15 -0.51
N ILE A 33 5.68 -13.06 -1.04
CA ILE A 33 6.39 -12.99 -2.31
C ILE A 33 7.89 -12.99 -2.03
N GLU A 34 8.67 -13.71 -2.83
CA GLU A 34 10.13 -13.75 -2.69
C GLU A 34 10.77 -12.42 -3.12
N ARG A 35 11.90 -12.08 -2.49
CA ARG A 35 12.61 -10.81 -2.72
C ARG A 35 13.12 -10.64 -4.15
N ASN A 36 13.30 -11.70 -4.91
CA ASN A 36 13.76 -11.67 -6.31
C ASN A 36 12.60 -11.60 -7.33
N SER A 37 11.34 -11.70 -6.89
CA SER A 37 10.18 -11.74 -7.77
C SER A 37 9.84 -10.39 -8.36
N THR A 38 9.37 -10.40 -9.61
CA THR A 38 8.70 -9.25 -10.23
C THR A 38 7.18 -9.41 -10.16
N VAL A 39 6.48 -8.39 -9.69
CA VAL A 39 5.03 -8.30 -9.78
C VAL A 39 4.67 -7.37 -10.92
N ARG A 40 3.97 -7.88 -11.94
CA ARG A 40 3.45 -7.09 -13.06
C ARG A 40 1.95 -6.93 -12.94
N LEU A 41 1.49 -5.70 -12.98
CA LEU A 41 0.08 -5.32 -12.91
C LEU A 41 -0.33 -4.68 -14.23
N ARG A 42 -1.30 -5.31 -14.92
CA ARG A 42 -1.93 -4.75 -16.12
C ARG A 42 -3.43 -4.65 -15.95
N ASP A 43 -3.93 -3.44 -15.88
CA ASP A 43 -5.34 -3.12 -15.61
C ASP A 43 -5.91 -3.91 -14.43
N SER A 44 -5.14 -4.03 -13.34
CA SER A 44 -5.37 -5.00 -12.27
C SER A 44 -5.21 -4.42 -10.87
N THR A 45 -5.38 -5.24 -9.84
CA THR A 45 -5.29 -4.79 -8.44
C THR A 45 -4.33 -5.65 -7.63
N PHE A 46 -3.42 -5.01 -6.89
CA PHE A 46 -2.72 -5.62 -5.78
C PHE A 46 -3.28 -5.05 -4.47
N GLN A 47 -3.81 -5.91 -3.60
CA GLN A 47 -4.33 -5.53 -2.30
C GLN A 47 -3.65 -6.30 -1.14
N PHE A 48 -3.45 -5.60 -0.04
CA PHE A 48 -3.24 -6.24 1.26
C PHE A 48 -4.60 -6.71 1.81
N ALA A 49 -4.70 -7.98 2.22
CA ALA A 49 -5.91 -8.45 2.90
C ALA A 49 -6.07 -7.79 4.28
N ASP A 50 -7.31 -7.71 4.75
CA ASP A 50 -7.64 -7.23 6.10
C ASP A 50 -7.09 -8.21 7.14
N ALA A 51 -6.25 -7.71 8.05
CA ALA A 51 -5.74 -8.49 9.18
C ALA A 51 -5.28 -7.55 10.31
N ASN A 52 -5.43 -8.01 11.56
CA ASN A 52 -5.01 -7.28 12.78
C ASN A 52 -3.56 -7.64 13.16
N ILE A 53 -2.68 -7.55 12.18
CA ILE A 53 -1.23 -7.76 12.33
C ILE A 53 -0.50 -6.74 11.50
N ILE A 54 0.75 -6.42 11.84
CA ILE A 54 1.64 -5.68 10.93
C ILE A 54 1.89 -6.57 9.70
N LYS A 55 1.73 -6.00 8.50
CA LYS A 55 2.01 -6.71 7.24
C LYS A 55 3.15 -6.04 6.50
N GLU A 56 4.02 -6.87 5.99
CA GLU A 56 5.16 -6.48 5.20
C GLU A 56 5.18 -7.35 3.94
N GLU A 57 5.21 -6.73 2.77
CA GLU A 57 5.56 -7.42 1.54
C GLU A 57 6.83 -6.82 0.98
N SER A 58 7.74 -7.67 0.52
CA SER A 58 8.99 -7.24 -0.09
C SER A 58 9.33 -8.12 -1.27
N PHE A 59 9.53 -7.49 -2.43
CA PHE A 59 9.89 -8.15 -3.67
C PHE A 59 10.72 -7.20 -4.54
N HIS A 60 11.31 -7.73 -5.59
CA HIS A 60 12.31 -7.01 -6.36
C HIS A 60 11.70 -5.81 -7.06
N LYS A 61 10.69 -6.06 -7.90
CA LYS A 61 10.20 -5.04 -8.82
C LYS A 61 8.68 -5.05 -8.94
N LEU A 62 8.09 -3.86 -8.91
CA LEU A 62 6.71 -3.64 -9.33
C LEU A 62 6.72 -3.01 -10.72
N VAL A 63 6.03 -3.64 -11.67
CA VAL A 63 5.82 -3.12 -13.03
C VAL A 63 4.34 -2.86 -13.23
N VAL A 64 3.99 -1.68 -13.75
CA VAL A 64 2.61 -1.31 -14.03
C VAL A 64 2.46 -1.01 -15.52
N GLU A 65 1.60 -1.77 -16.18
CA GLU A 65 1.32 -1.73 -17.63
C GLU A 65 -0.17 -1.41 -17.80
N GLY A 66 -0.59 -0.14 -17.88
CA GLY A 66 -2.00 0.27 -17.89
C GLY A 66 -2.47 0.85 -16.56
N THR A 67 -3.78 0.84 -16.28
CA THR A 67 -4.35 1.49 -15.08
C THR A 67 -4.56 0.49 -13.96
N SER A 68 -3.64 0.41 -13.02
CA SER A 68 -3.68 -0.55 -11.93
C SER A 68 -3.86 0.10 -10.56
N VAL A 69 -4.32 -0.69 -9.59
CA VAL A 69 -4.63 -0.23 -8.23
C VAL A 69 -3.73 -0.92 -7.22
N LEU A 70 -3.09 -0.13 -6.36
CA LEU A 70 -2.45 -0.61 -5.14
C LEU A 70 -3.35 -0.26 -3.95
N LEU A 71 -3.97 -1.27 -3.35
CA LEU A 71 -4.96 -1.08 -2.30
C LEU A 71 -4.39 -1.43 -0.92
N PHE A 72 -4.17 -0.40 -0.10
CA PHE A 72 -3.95 -0.50 1.33
C PHE A 72 -5.31 -0.52 2.04
N LYS A 73 -5.98 -1.68 2.02
CA LYS A 73 -7.37 -1.78 2.49
C LYS A 73 -7.50 -1.33 3.96
N LEU A 74 -8.49 -0.47 4.22
CA LEU A 74 -8.81 0.08 5.54
C LEU A 74 -9.55 -0.97 6.37
N GLY A 75 -9.04 -1.24 7.57
CA GLY A 75 -9.69 -2.17 8.51
C GLY A 75 -9.30 -1.88 9.96
N PHE A 76 -8.00 -1.74 10.25
CA PHE A 76 -7.49 -1.59 11.63
C PHE A 76 -6.14 -0.85 11.63
N SER A 77 -5.73 -0.34 12.80
CA SER A 77 -4.61 0.59 13.03
C SER A 77 -3.19 0.03 12.80
N ASP A 78 -3.06 -1.14 12.17
CA ASP A 78 -1.78 -1.83 12.06
C ASP A 78 -1.03 -1.45 10.79
N LYS A 79 0.29 -1.34 10.94
CA LYS A 79 1.15 -0.84 9.88
C LYS A 79 1.20 -1.80 8.68
N ARG A 80 1.26 -1.21 7.48
CA ARG A 80 1.43 -1.91 6.20
C ARG A 80 2.70 -1.41 5.54
N PHE A 81 3.59 -2.31 5.19
CA PHE A 81 4.82 -1.98 4.51
C PHE A 81 4.89 -2.70 3.17
N LEU A 82 5.18 -1.95 2.12
CA LEU A 82 5.55 -2.47 0.82
C LEU A 82 6.97 -2.01 0.51
N TYR A 83 7.91 -2.94 0.45
CA TYR A 83 9.31 -2.68 0.12
C TYR A 83 9.63 -3.16 -1.29
N LEU A 84 10.05 -2.25 -2.16
CA LEU A 84 10.48 -2.55 -3.52
C LEU A 84 11.95 -2.19 -3.70
N ASP A 85 12.67 -2.97 -4.50
CA ASP A 85 13.97 -2.55 -4.99
C ASP A 85 13.85 -1.62 -6.21
N ASP A 86 12.82 -1.84 -7.04
CA ASP A 86 12.58 -1.04 -8.24
C ASP A 86 11.08 -0.85 -8.52
N LEU A 87 10.70 0.32 -9.03
CA LEU A 87 9.34 0.66 -9.43
C LEU A 87 9.36 1.20 -10.86
N SER A 88 8.59 0.56 -11.74
CA SER A 88 8.46 0.96 -13.15
C SER A 88 7.00 1.09 -13.53
N ILE A 89 6.63 2.23 -14.10
CA ILE A 89 5.27 2.46 -14.62
C ILE A 89 5.42 2.85 -16.09
N ASP A 90 4.83 2.05 -16.97
CA ASP A 90 4.99 2.20 -18.42
C ASP A 90 4.40 3.52 -18.94
N LYS A 91 4.75 3.88 -20.17
CA LYS A 91 4.22 5.09 -20.80
C LYS A 91 2.71 4.93 -21.03
N GLY A 92 1.92 5.86 -20.49
CA GLY A 92 0.46 5.81 -20.55
C GLY A 92 -0.19 4.91 -19.50
N ALA A 93 0.61 4.29 -18.63
CA ALA A 93 0.14 3.55 -17.46
C ALA A 93 0.01 4.47 -16.24
N GLU A 94 -0.85 4.08 -15.29
CA GLU A 94 -1.08 4.80 -14.04
C GLU A 94 -1.22 3.82 -12.87
N LEU A 95 -0.70 4.21 -11.70
CA LEU A 95 -0.88 3.47 -10.45
C LEU A 95 -1.72 4.29 -9.47
N ASP A 96 -2.93 3.83 -9.21
CA ASP A 96 -3.83 4.42 -8.21
C ASP A 96 -3.63 3.74 -6.85
N VAL A 97 -3.07 4.48 -5.90
CA VAL A 97 -2.87 4.07 -4.52
C VAL A 97 -4.10 4.44 -3.72
N GLN A 98 -4.85 3.43 -3.28
CA GLN A 98 -6.11 3.60 -2.55
C GLN A 98 -6.01 3.11 -1.10
N GLY A 99 -6.75 3.75 -0.20
CA GLY A 99 -6.79 3.39 1.22
C GLY A 99 -5.50 3.71 1.98
N TRP A 100 -4.59 4.46 1.36
CA TRP A 100 -3.36 4.90 2.00
C TRP A 100 -3.65 5.86 3.17
N VAL A 101 -2.90 5.73 4.26
CA VAL A 101 -3.03 6.51 5.49
C VAL A 101 -1.64 6.86 5.99
N GLU A 102 -1.39 8.16 6.13
CA GLU A 102 -0.13 8.70 6.63
C GLU A 102 0.23 8.10 8.00
N GLY A 103 1.52 7.76 8.19
CA GLY A 103 2.04 7.16 9.43
C GLY A 103 1.68 5.69 9.68
N THR A 104 0.77 5.10 8.89
CA THR A 104 0.35 3.70 9.04
C THR A 104 0.74 2.86 7.81
N HIS A 105 0.64 3.43 6.62
CA HIS A 105 0.91 2.76 5.36
C HIS A 105 2.19 3.30 4.72
N PHE A 106 3.14 2.41 4.44
CA PHE A 106 4.47 2.74 3.95
C PHE A 106 4.67 2.10 2.59
N PHE A 107 4.76 2.95 1.56
CA PHE A 107 5.15 2.53 0.21
C PHE A 107 6.60 2.94 -0.02
N LEU A 108 7.50 1.96 0.06
CA LEU A 108 8.94 2.16 0.15
C LEU A 108 9.63 1.61 -1.10
N VAL A 109 10.52 2.42 -1.69
CA VAL A 109 11.31 2.05 -2.86
C VAL A 109 12.78 2.34 -2.57
N ARG A 110 13.70 1.43 -2.95
CA ARG A 110 15.13 1.65 -2.75
C ARG A 110 15.59 2.93 -3.46
N LYS A 111 16.53 3.65 -2.84
CA LYS A 111 17.15 4.86 -3.43
C LYS A 111 17.89 4.58 -4.75
N THR A 112 18.25 3.33 -4.99
CA THR A 112 18.90 2.86 -6.23
C THR A 112 17.94 2.52 -7.36
N SER A 113 16.62 2.67 -7.16
CA SER A 113 15.60 2.40 -8.19
C SER A 113 15.83 3.30 -9.41
N ARG A 114 15.64 2.73 -10.60
CA ARG A 114 15.85 3.44 -11.87
C ARG A 114 14.53 4.06 -12.30
N ASN A 115 14.57 5.28 -12.82
CA ASN A 115 13.40 6.00 -13.34
C ASN A 115 12.29 6.27 -12.31
N LEU A 116 12.64 6.33 -11.01
CA LEU A 116 11.67 6.62 -9.96
C LEU A 116 10.93 7.95 -10.17
N GLU A 117 11.63 8.98 -10.67
CA GLU A 117 11.02 10.29 -10.99
C GLU A 117 9.92 10.19 -12.05
N ASP A 118 10.13 9.39 -13.10
CA ASP A 118 9.13 9.17 -14.15
C ASP A 118 7.95 8.34 -13.62
N ALA A 119 8.21 7.37 -12.74
CA ALA A 119 7.17 6.61 -12.07
C ALA A 119 6.31 7.49 -11.16
N LEU A 120 6.92 8.39 -10.37
CA LEU A 120 6.21 9.27 -9.43
C LEU A 120 5.11 10.11 -10.10
N ASN A 121 5.39 10.65 -11.29
CA ASN A 121 4.43 11.45 -12.06
C ASN A 121 3.19 10.65 -12.53
N LYS A 122 3.24 9.32 -12.43
CA LYS A 122 2.18 8.39 -12.85
C LYS A 122 1.49 7.70 -11.68
N ILE A 123 1.92 8.00 -10.45
CA ILE A 123 1.27 7.54 -9.23
C ILE A 123 0.22 8.57 -8.84
N LYS A 124 -0.94 8.10 -8.38
CA LYS A 124 -1.99 8.94 -7.79
C LYS A 124 -2.37 8.35 -6.44
N PHE A 125 -2.50 9.19 -5.43
CA PHE A 125 -3.06 8.78 -4.14
C PHE A 125 -4.52 9.22 -4.07
N LYS A 126 -5.44 8.28 -3.94
CA LYS A 126 -6.87 8.60 -3.94
C LYS A 126 -7.26 9.38 -2.68
N GLY A 127 -7.82 10.58 -2.86
CA GLY A 127 -8.17 11.50 -1.77
C GLY A 127 -7.03 12.44 -1.35
N TYR A 128 -5.97 12.49 -2.15
CA TYR A 128 -4.79 13.33 -1.96
C TYR A 128 -4.53 14.15 -3.22
N ASP A 129 -3.87 15.29 -3.04
CA ASP A 129 -3.51 16.18 -4.15
C ASP A 129 -2.41 15.54 -5.01
N PRO A 130 -2.67 15.24 -6.30
CA PRO A 130 -1.67 14.63 -7.18
C PRO A 130 -0.42 15.50 -7.37
N SER A 131 -0.53 16.82 -7.21
CA SER A 131 0.60 17.75 -7.32
C SER A 131 1.54 17.74 -6.11
N LYS A 132 1.15 17.03 -5.04
CA LYS A 132 1.90 16.96 -3.78
C LYS A 132 2.41 15.55 -3.46
N ILE A 133 2.50 14.69 -4.47
CA ILE A 133 3.19 13.41 -4.34
C ILE A 133 4.69 13.67 -4.37
N HIS A 134 5.40 13.18 -3.37
CA HIS A 134 6.83 13.44 -3.19
C HIS A 134 7.54 12.25 -2.55
N LEU A 135 8.86 12.27 -2.61
CA LEU A 135 9.71 11.32 -1.89
C LEU A 135 10.12 11.92 -0.55
N GLU A 136 9.93 11.15 0.52
CA GLU A 136 10.49 11.44 1.83
C GLU A 136 11.63 10.49 2.16
N ASP A 137 12.68 11.00 2.81
CA ASP A 137 13.77 10.15 3.30
C ASP A 137 13.26 9.29 4.47
N TYR A 138 13.20 7.98 4.25
CA TYR A 138 12.78 7.04 5.29
C TYR A 138 13.98 6.40 6.00
N SER A 139 15.02 6.06 5.25
CA SER A 139 16.25 5.42 5.74
C SER A 139 17.38 5.57 4.73
N ASP A 140 18.60 5.21 5.10
CA ASP A 140 19.76 5.24 4.21
C ASP A 140 19.53 4.48 2.88
N GLU A 141 18.71 3.43 2.88
CA GLU A 141 18.48 2.59 1.71
C GLU A 141 17.16 2.86 0.96
N TYR A 142 16.17 3.50 1.59
CA TYR A 142 14.80 3.61 1.06
C TYR A 142 14.26 5.03 1.05
N TRP A 143 13.60 5.38 -0.06
CA TRP A 143 12.65 6.49 -0.14
C TRP A 143 11.24 6.00 0.22
N MET A 144 10.45 6.85 0.88
CA MET A 144 9.01 6.67 1.01
C MET A 144 8.28 7.51 -0.02
N ILE A 145 7.42 6.87 -0.82
CA ILE A 145 6.50 7.58 -1.70
C ILE A 145 5.33 8.05 -0.84
N ASN A 146 5.21 9.37 -0.68
CA ASN A 146 4.21 10.00 0.16
C ASN A 146 3.29 10.92 -0.66
N GLY A 147 2.04 11.05 -0.23
CA GLY A 147 1.09 12.04 -0.75
C GLY A 147 0.71 13.02 0.36
N ALA A 148 0.87 14.32 0.12
CA ALA A 148 0.42 15.30 1.12
C ALA A 148 -1.12 15.34 1.16
N PRO A 149 -1.77 15.17 2.33
CA PRO A 149 -3.22 15.21 2.40
C PRO A 149 -3.78 16.55 1.93
N GLU A 150 -4.92 16.52 1.23
CA GLU A 150 -5.68 17.74 1.04
C GLU A 150 -6.06 18.34 2.41
N PRO A 151 -6.05 19.67 2.60
CA PRO A 151 -6.36 20.31 3.88
C PRO A 151 -7.68 19.83 4.52
N ALA A 152 -8.65 19.37 3.72
CA ALA A 152 -9.92 18.82 4.17
C ALA A 152 -9.82 17.41 4.78
N THR A 153 -8.82 16.61 4.40
CA THR A 153 -8.63 15.23 4.88
C THR A 153 -8.15 15.19 6.34
N TYR A 154 -7.39 16.20 6.78
CA TYR A 154 -7.06 16.41 8.20
C TYR A 154 -8.31 16.61 9.08
N GLY A 155 -9.37 17.21 8.54
CA GLY A 155 -10.65 17.38 9.25
C GLY A 155 -11.44 16.08 9.40
N ALA A 156 -11.42 15.22 8.38
CA ALA A 156 -12.14 13.94 8.39
C ALA A 156 -11.50 12.90 9.32
N GLY A 157 -10.15 12.84 9.37
CA GLY A 157 -9.42 11.95 10.28
C GLY A 157 -9.65 12.29 11.75
N LEU A 158 -9.65 13.59 12.09
CA LEU A 158 -9.99 14.04 13.45
C LEU A 158 -11.46 13.74 13.81
N MET A 159 -12.41 13.95 12.88
CA MET A 159 -13.82 13.63 13.09
C MET A 159 -14.06 12.13 13.33
N LEU A 160 -13.41 11.24 12.59
CA LEU A 160 -13.52 9.79 12.81
C LEU A 160 -12.92 9.36 14.15
N GLY A 161 -11.78 9.93 14.56
CA GLY A 161 -11.18 9.69 15.87
C GLY A 161 -12.09 10.12 17.03
N VAL A 162 -12.75 11.28 16.90
CA VAL A 162 -13.71 11.79 17.90
C VAL A 162 -14.96 10.89 17.98
N LEU A 163 -15.52 10.46 16.85
CA LEU A 163 -16.68 9.56 16.85
C LEU A 163 -16.36 8.18 17.45
N GLY A 164 -15.17 7.63 17.16
CA GLY A 164 -14.69 6.38 17.77
C GLY A 164 -14.56 6.49 19.30
N LEU A 165 -14.00 7.60 19.80
CA LEU A 165 -13.86 7.86 21.23
C LEU A 165 -15.21 8.06 21.93
N VAL A 166 -16.16 8.76 21.28
CA VAL A 166 -17.51 8.97 21.81
C VAL A 166 -18.28 7.65 21.90
N CYS A 167 -18.21 6.79 20.88
CA CYS A 167 -18.82 5.46 20.90
C CYS A 167 -18.20 4.54 21.95
N TYR A 168 -16.87 4.61 22.14
CA TYR A 168 -16.17 3.87 23.19
C TYR A 168 -16.62 4.30 24.59
N ARG A 169 -16.69 5.62 24.86
CA ARG A 169 -17.17 6.14 26.16
C ARG A 169 -18.61 5.77 26.47
N ARG A 170 -19.48 5.67 25.46
CA ARG A 170 -20.89 5.27 25.67
C ARG A 170 -21.05 3.79 25.98
N ARG A 171 -20.12 2.92 25.56
CA ARG A 171 -20.10 1.50 25.95
C ARG A 171 -19.58 1.27 27.37
N SER A 172 -18.63 2.07 27.84
CA SER A 172 -18.04 1.90 29.18
C SER A 172 -18.96 2.33 30.33
N VAL A 173 -19.98 3.17 30.08
CA VAL A 173 -20.95 3.60 31.11
C VAL A 173 -22.05 2.56 31.35
N THR A 174 -22.23 1.58 30.45
CA THR A 174 -23.24 0.51 30.62
C THR A 174 -22.69 -0.72 31.38
N ALA A 175 -21.39 -0.76 31.72
CA ALA A 175 -20.73 -1.89 32.37
C ALA A 175 -20.35 -1.65 33.84
N SER A 176 -21.11 -0.83 34.58
CA SER A 176 -20.96 -0.70 36.03
C SER A 176 -22.35 -0.73 36.68
N ILE A 177 -22.72 -1.93 37.14
CA ILE A 177 -23.72 -2.18 38.19
C ILE A 177 -22.92 -2.48 39.45
#